data_AF-A0A397IPY2-F1
#
_entry.id   AF-A0A397IPY2-F1
#
_cell.length_a   1.000
_cell.length_b   1.000
_cell.length_c   1.000
_cell.angle_alpha   90.00
_cell.angle_beta   90.00
_cell.angle_gamma   90.00
#
_symmetry.space_group_name_H-M   'P 1'
#
loop_
_entity.id
_entity.type
_entity.pdbx_description
1 polymer ?
#
loop_
_entity_poly.entity_id
_entity_poly.type
_entity_poly.pdbx_seq_one_letter_code
_entity_poly.pdbx_strand_id
1 'polypeptide(L)'
;MEINENTSIEEWLLTANIVFKIWRKEAKKEINEKITEKIKKNIKKRQANLKDNPKTMIDSILGRWKKQIITDRILIQNKNDKTKIIRNPTKIKNEIKKHMEKWMANSNNDEEEEISEE
;
A
#
# COMPACT_ATOMS: atom_id res chain seq x y z
N MET A 1 32.91 -14.22 59.13
CA MET A 1 31.57 -14.58 58.63
C MET A 1 31.75 -14.86 57.15
N GLU A 2 32.04 -16.13 56.82
CA GLU A 2 32.24 -16.53 55.42
C GLU A 2 30.87 -16.57 54.75
N ILE A 3 30.66 -15.65 53.80
CA ILE A 3 29.48 -15.71 52.94
C ILE A 3 29.69 -16.93 52.05
N ASN A 4 28.83 -17.93 52.20
CA ASN A 4 28.88 -19.16 51.42
C ASN A 4 28.58 -18.80 49.96
N GLU A 5 29.62 -18.78 49.10
CA GLU A 5 29.55 -18.30 47.71
C GLU A 5 28.42 -18.98 46.91
N ASN A 6 28.10 -20.23 47.24
CA ASN A 6 27.00 -20.98 46.64
C ASN A 6 25.63 -20.33 46.88
N THR A 7 25.38 -19.81 48.09
CA THR A 7 24.12 -19.13 48.44
C THR A 7 23.98 -17.81 47.68
N SER A 8 25.09 -17.09 47.48
CA SER A 8 25.11 -15.84 46.70
C SER A 8 24.80 -16.07 45.22
N ILE A 9 25.27 -17.18 44.65
CA ILE A 9 25.01 -17.54 43.24
C ILE A 9 23.53 -17.92 43.04
N GLU A 10 22.94 -18.68 43.97
CA GLU A 10 21.53 -19.07 43.92
C GLU A 10 20.59 -17.86 43.99
N GLU A 11 20.86 -16.92 44.90
CA GLU A 11 20.11 -15.67 45.02
C GLU A 11 20.21 -14.82 43.75
N TRP A 12 21.41 -14.75 43.16
CA TRP A 12 21.61 -14.04 41.90
C TRP A 12 20.81 -14.67 40.75
N LEU A 13 20.84 -16.00 40.61
CA LEU A 13 20.07 -16.72 39.60
C LEU A 13 18.56 -16.53 39.75
N LEU A 14 18.08 -16.53 40.99
CA LEU A 14 16.66 -16.32 41.29
C LEU A 14 16.25 -14.89 40.93
N THR A 15 17.07 -13.90 41.29
CA THR A 15 16.88 -12.49 40.94
C THR A 15 16.91 -12.28 39.42
N ALA A 16 17.90 -12.84 38.72
CA ALA A 16 18.03 -12.76 37.27
C ALA A 16 16.80 -13.35 36.55
N ASN A 17 16.29 -14.48 37.03
CA ASN A 17 15.07 -15.09 36.49
C ASN A 17 13.81 -14.24 36.71
N ILE A 18 13.67 -13.61 37.89
CA ILE A 18 12.56 -12.69 38.17
C ILE A 18 12.63 -11.49 37.22
N VAL A 19 13.80 -10.86 37.14
CA VAL A 19 14.05 -9.70 36.29
C VAL A 19 13.75 -10.05 34.83
N PHE A 20 14.27 -11.15 34.32
CA PHE A 20 13.98 -11.61 32.95
C PHE A 20 12.48 -11.80 32.68
N LYS A 21 11.75 -12.43 33.62
CA LYS A 21 10.28 -12.61 33.48
C LYS A 21 9.54 -11.27 33.43
N ILE A 22 9.95 -10.29 34.23
CA ILE A 22 9.38 -8.94 34.22
C ILE A 22 9.63 -8.27 32.87
N TRP A 23 10.90 -8.23 32.43
CA TRP A 23 11.27 -7.62 31.14
C TRP A 23 10.55 -8.27 29.97
N ARG A 24 10.47 -9.60 29.95
CA ARG A 24 9.75 -10.34 28.91
C ARG A 24 8.26 -9.99 28.88
N LYS A 25 7.63 -9.84 30.06
CA LYS A 25 6.22 -9.45 30.16
C LYS A 25 5.99 -8.04 29.63
N GLU A 26 6.86 -7.10 29.98
CA GLU A 26 6.74 -5.71 29.53
C GLU A 26 6.99 -5.58 28.02
N ALA A 27 8.02 -6.24 27.50
CA ALA A 27 8.28 -6.27 26.06
C ALA A 27 7.09 -6.87 25.28
N LYS A 28 6.49 -7.95 25.79
CA LYS A 28 5.29 -8.55 25.18
C LYS A 28 4.11 -7.59 25.19
N LYS A 29 3.92 -6.84 26.27
CA LYS A 29 2.85 -5.83 26.38
C LYS A 29 3.05 -4.72 25.34
N GLU A 30 4.25 -4.17 25.23
CA GLU A 30 4.58 -3.12 24.25
C GLU A 30 4.35 -3.60 22.80
N ILE A 31 4.77 -4.83 22.47
CA ILE A 31 4.53 -5.43 21.15
C ILE A 31 3.02 -5.54 20.88
N ASN A 32 2.27 -6.04 21.85
CA ASN A 32 0.82 -6.19 21.72
C ASN A 32 0.14 -4.83 21.52
N GLU A 33 0.53 -3.79 22.26
CA GLU A 33 0.01 -2.43 22.09
C GLU A 33 0.25 -1.91 20.66
N LYS A 34 1.47 -2.08 20.13
CA LYS A 34 1.79 -1.69 18.74
C LYS A 34 0.95 -2.45 17.72
N ILE A 35 0.73 -3.75 17.92
CA ILE A 35 -0.13 -4.58 17.06
C ILE A 35 -1.57 -4.07 17.12
N THR A 36 -2.10 -3.86 18.33
CA THR A 36 -3.47 -3.36 18.53
C THR A 36 -3.69 -2.00 17.89
N GLU A 37 -2.75 -1.07 18.03
CA GLU A 37 -2.85 0.25 17.39
C GLU A 37 -2.81 0.14 15.86
N LYS A 38 -1.98 -0.74 15.30
CA LYS A 38 -1.97 -1.01 13.85
C LYS A 38 -3.31 -1.58 13.37
N ILE A 39 -3.90 -2.50 14.13
CA ILE A 39 -5.22 -3.08 13.83
C ILE A 39 -6.29 -1.98 13.86
N LYS A 40 -6.35 -1.18 14.93
CA LYS A 40 -7.31 -0.06 15.06
C LYS A 40 -7.19 0.91 13.89
N LYS A 41 -5.96 1.29 13.51
CA LYS A 41 -5.70 2.18 12.37
C LYS A 41 -6.23 1.59 11.06
N ASN A 42 -6.00 0.31 10.82
CA ASN A 42 -6.50 -0.38 9.63
C ASN A 42 -8.03 -0.45 9.59
N ILE A 43 -8.68 -0.70 10.73
CA ILE A 43 -10.15 -0.70 10.84
C ILE A 43 -10.71 0.68 10.51
N LYS A 44 -10.18 1.75 11.14
CA LYS A 44 -10.61 3.13 10.86
C LYS A 44 -10.46 3.49 9.39
N LYS A 45 -9.34 3.12 8.76
CA LYS A 45 -9.11 3.33 7.33
C LYS A 45 -10.14 2.60 6.46
N ARG A 46 -10.49 1.35 6.81
CA ARG A 46 -11.51 0.58 6.09
C ARG A 46 -12.90 1.19 6.25
N GLN A 47 -13.25 1.69 7.44
CA GLN A 47 -14.52 2.39 7.67
C GLN A 47 -14.63 3.67 6.84
N ALA A 48 -13.55 4.46 6.79
CA ALA A 48 -13.50 5.64 5.92
C ALA A 48 -13.64 5.25 4.44
N ASN A 49 -12.86 4.25 3.99
CA ASN A 49 -12.95 3.73 2.63
C ASN A 49 -14.34 3.17 2.30
N LEU A 50 -15.06 2.54 3.24
CA LEU A 50 -16.40 2.05 2.98
C LEU A 50 -17.37 3.19 2.64
N LYS A 51 -17.20 4.37 3.27
CA LYS A 51 -18.01 5.55 2.98
C LYS A 51 -17.63 6.20 1.64
N ASP A 52 -16.34 6.38 1.39
CA ASP A 52 -15.86 7.19 0.25
C ASP A 52 -15.60 6.35 -1.02
N ASN A 53 -15.07 5.13 -0.87
CA ASN A 53 -14.71 4.23 -1.97
C ASN A 53 -14.78 2.75 -1.54
N PRO A 54 -15.98 2.13 -1.54
CA PRO A 54 -16.21 0.76 -1.06
C PRO A 54 -15.27 -0.27 -1.70
N LYS A 55 -14.93 -0.09 -2.99
CA LYS A 55 -14.02 -0.98 -3.72
C LYS A 55 -12.65 -1.06 -3.05
N THR A 56 -12.09 0.07 -2.62
CA THR A 56 -10.78 0.09 -1.93
C THR A 56 -10.81 -0.57 -0.56
N MET A 57 -11.95 -0.56 0.13
CA MET A 57 -12.14 -1.31 1.37
C MET A 57 -12.12 -2.82 1.09
N ILE A 58 -12.88 -3.27 0.09
CA ILE A 58 -12.93 -4.68 -0.34
C ILE A 58 -11.55 -5.17 -0.77
N ASP A 59 -10.84 -4.40 -1.59
CA ASP A 59 -9.48 -4.74 -2.04
C ASP A 59 -8.51 -4.86 -0.85
N SER A 60 -8.66 -4.01 0.17
CA SER A 60 -7.87 -4.08 1.42
C SER A 60 -8.17 -5.33 2.26
N ILE A 61 -9.40 -5.85 2.24
CA ILE A 61 -9.77 -7.09 2.95
C ILE A 61 -9.26 -8.30 2.19
N LEU A 62 -9.48 -8.32 0.87
CA LEU A 62 -9.10 -9.43 0.00
C LEU A 62 -7.59 -9.46 -0.30
N GLY A 63 -6.82 -8.50 0.21
CA GLY A 63 -5.40 -8.37 -0.04
C GLY A 63 -5.09 -8.23 -1.53
N ARG A 64 -5.99 -7.60 -2.31
CA ARG A 64 -5.82 -7.44 -3.76
C ARG A 64 -4.80 -6.34 -4.02
N TRP A 65 -3.78 -6.68 -4.79
CA TRP A 65 -2.75 -5.73 -5.17
C TRP A 65 -3.30 -4.87 -6.30
N LYS A 66 -3.20 -3.55 -6.14
CA LYS A 66 -3.59 -2.62 -7.20
C LYS A 66 -2.61 -2.81 -8.36
N LYS A 67 -3.10 -3.38 -9.48
CA LYS A 67 -2.31 -3.45 -10.71
C LYS A 67 -2.07 -2.01 -11.19
N GLN A 68 -0.81 -1.61 -11.24
CA GLN A 68 -0.40 -0.30 -11.73
C GLN A 68 0.41 -0.51 -13.00
N ILE A 69 -0.02 0.15 -14.08
CA ILE A 69 0.80 0.27 -15.30
C ILE A 69 1.75 1.44 -15.06
N ILE A 70 3.04 1.18 -15.15
CA ILE A 70 4.09 2.19 -15.09
C ILE A 70 4.69 2.28 -16.49
N THR A 71 4.65 3.49 -17.07
CA THR A 71 5.17 3.73 -18.41
C THR A 71 6.43 4.56 -18.30
N ASP A 72 7.57 3.99 -18.67
CA ASP A 72 8.86 4.67 -18.59
C ASP A 72 9.18 5.51 -19.83
N ARG A 73 8.53 5.19 -20.96
CA ARG A 73 8.81 5.82 -22.26
C ARG A 73 7.56 5.87 -23.13
N ILE A 74 7.42 6.95 -23.90
CA ILE A 74 6.43 7.09 -24.98
C ILE A 74 7.18 7.29 -26.30
N LEU A 75 6.77 6.54 -27.32
CA LEU A 75 7.23 6.70 -28.70
C LEU A 75 6.15 7.40 -29.50
N ILE A 76 6.48 8.56 -30.08
CA ILE A 76 5.57 9.28 -31.00
C ILE A 76 6.18 9.19 -32.39
N GLN A 77 5.49 8.47 -33.29
CA GLN A 77 5.85 8.40 -34.70
C GLN A 77 5.24 9.61 -35.42
N ASN A 78 6.09 10.45 -36.01
CA ASN A 78 5.64 11.52 -36.89
C ASN A 78 5.67 11.04 -38.35
N LYS A 79 4.83 11.63 -39.21
CA LYS A 79 4.71 11.35 -40.65
C LYS A 79 6.02 11.43 -41.46
N ASN A 80 7.10 11.96 -40.88
CA ASN A 80 8.40 12.15 -41.54
C ASN A 80 9.47 11.15 -41.04
N ASP A 81 9.07 9.94 -40.61
CA ASP A 81 9.93 8.88 -40.04
C ASP A 81 10.77 9.26 -38.81
N LYS A 82 10.62 10.47 -38.28
CA LYS A 82 11.30 10.90 -37.05
C LYS A 82 10.51 10.43 -35.84
N THR A 83 11.03 9.40 -35.17
CA THR A 83 10.50 8.92 -33.90
C THR A 83 10.95 9.83 -32.77
N LYS A 84 10.01 10.44 -32.06
CA LYS A 84 10.28 11.22 -30.85
C LYS A 84 10.10 10.34 -29.62
N ILE A 85 11.14 10.24 -28.80
CA ILE A 85 11.12 9.47 -27.55
C ILE A 85 10.97 10.42 -26.37
N ILE A 86 9.94 10.22 -25.56
CA ILE A 86 9.74 10.96 -24.31
C ILE A 86 10.07 10.03 -23.14
N ARG A 87 11.03 10.44 -22.29
CA ARG A 87 11.45 9.69 -21.08
C ARG A 87 11.20 10.45 -19.78
N ASN A 88 10.82 11.72 -19.85
CA ASN A 88 10.58 12.55 -18.67
C ASN A 88 9.24 12.15 -18.02
N PRO A 89 9.20 11.74 -16.74
CA PRO A 89 7.99 11.23 -16.08
C PRO A 89 6.81 12.20 -16.13
N THR A 90 7.05 13.49 -15.91
CA THR A 90 6.00 14.52 -15.93
C THR A 90 5.42 14.68 -17.34
N LYS A 91 6.27 14.65 -18.36
CA LYS A 91 5.84 14.73 -19.76
C LYS A 91 5.07 13.47 -20.18
N ILE A 92 5.52 12.29 -19.74
CA ILE A 92 4.82 11.02 -19.98
C ILE A 92 3.41 11.06 -19.40
N LYS A 93 3.27 11.47 -18.14
CA LYS A 93 1.97 11.57 -17.47
C LYS A 93 1.02 12.50 -18.21
N ASN A 94 1.52 13.67 -18.64
CA ASN A 94 0.71 14.64 -19.38
C ASN A 94 0.27 14.11 -20.76
N GLU A 95 1.15 13.43 -21.49
CA GLU A 95 0.80 12.85 -22.79
C GLU A 95 -0.18 11.68 -22.66
N ILE A 96 -0.01 10.80 -21.67
CA ILE A 96 -1.00 9.74 -21.38
C ILE A 96 -2.35 10.34 -21.02
N LYS A 97 -2.37 11.39 -20.18
CA LYS A 97 -3.60 12.08 -19.80
C LYS A 97 -4.32 12.64 -21.03
N LYS A 98 -3.61 13.41 -21.87
CA LYS A 98 -4.16 13.95 -23.12
C LYS A 98 -4.72 12.87 -24.05
N HIS A 99 -3.98 11.77 -24.21
CA HIS A 99 -4.41 10.66 -25.04
C HIS A 99 -5.72 10.03 -24.53
N MET A 100 -5.80 9.79 -23.21
CA MET A 100 -7.02 9.25 -22.59
C MET A 100 -8.20 10.21 -22.68
N GLU A 101 -7.99 11.51 -22.46
CA GLU A 101 -9.02 12.54 -22.62
C GLU A 101 -9.56 12.59 -24.05
N LYS A 102 -8.67 12.57 -25.05
CA LYS A 102 -9.07 12.52 -26.47
C LYS A 102 -9.83 11.24 -26.81
N TRP A 103 -9.36 10.09 -26.32
CA TRP A 103 -10.01 8.81 -26.55
C TRP A 103 -11.43 8.78 -25.97
N MET A 104 -11.61 9.26 -24.73
CA MET A 104 -12.94 9.35 -24.12
C MET A 104 -13.86 10.35 -24.82
N ALA A 105 -13.32 11.47 -25.34
CA ALA A 105 -14.13 12.44 -26.07
C ALA A 105 -14.64 11.90 -27.42
N ASN A 106 -13.86 11.05 -28.10
CA ASN A 106 -14.26 10.48 -29.38
C ASN A 106 -15.29 9.34 -29.24
N SER A 107 -15.34 8.64 -28.08
CA SER A 107 -16.26 7.53 -27.84
C SER A 107 -17.74 7.94 -27.77
N ASN A 108 -18.04 9.24 -27.63
CA ASN A 108 -19.42 9.74 -27.56
C ASN A 108 -19.99 10.11 -28.93
N ASN A 109 -19.24 9.91 -30.03
CA ASN A 109 -19.68 10.26 -31.39
C ASN A 109 -20.05 9.03 -32.24
N ASP A 110 -20.00 7.82 -31.69
CA ASP A 110 -20.25 6.56 -32.41
C ASP A 110 -21.66 5.98 -32.15
N GLU A 111 -22.54 6.69 -31.43
CA GLU A 111 -23.95 6.32 -31.22
C GLU A 111 -24.88 7.30 -31.96
N GLU A 112 -25.05 7.13 -33.28
CA GLU A 112 -26.21 7.57 -34.08
C GLU A 112 -26.01 7.15 -35.56
N GLU A 113 -25.93 5.84 -35.83
CA GLU A 113 -26.32 5.31 -37.15
C GLU A 113 -27.66 4.57 -36.95
N GLU A 114 -28.76 5.33 -37.03
CA GLU A 114 -30.10 4.75 -37.23
C GLU A 114 -30.07 3.94 -38.53
N ILE A 115 -30.17 2.62 -38.40
CA ILE A 115 -30.47 1.74 -39.53
C ILE A 115 -31.93 2.00 -39.89
N SER A 116 -32.16 2.84 -40.89
CA SER A 116 -33.44 2.89 -41.61
C SER A 116 -33.52 1.65 -42.51
N GLU A 117 -34.25 0.62 -42.07
CA GLU A 117 -34.67 -0.47 -42.94
C GLU A 117 -35.78 0.06 -43.88
N GLU A 118 -35.49 0.08 -45.19
CA GLU A 118 -36.49 0.14 -46.28
C GLU A 118 -37.02 -1.27 -46.60
#